data_AF-A0A4Z1L1E4-F1
#
_entry.id   AF-A0A4Z1L1E4-F1
#
_cell.length_a   1.000
_cell.length_b   1.000
_cell.length_c   1.000
_cell.angle_alpha   90.00
_cell.angle_beta   90.00
_cell.angle_gamma   90.00
#
_symmetry.space_group_name_H-M   'P 1'
#
loop_
_entity.id
_entity.type
_entity.pdbx_description
1 polymer ?
#
loop_
_entity_poly.entity_id
_entity_poly.type
_entity_poly.pdbx_seq_one_letter_code
_entity_poly.pdbx_strand_id
1 'polypeptide(L)'
;MRLEMGYCVNPDYYGNGYATWGVTEFLKIYWGMEERSHIPHLVAKIDPRNKASERTIAKVGARKSEVLKNFYSRRIDEGKLSDVRCWYLDRPGVGGDEEEKGKGEEEGK
;
A
#
# COMPACT_ATOMS: atom_id res chain seq x y z
N MET A 1 11.91 5.58 -8.15
CA MET A 1 11.73 5.45 -6.69
C MET A 1 10.24 5.57 -6.41
N ARG A 2 9.62 4.62 -5.69
CA ARG A 2 8.17 4.69 -5.42
C ARG A 2 7.90 5.59 -4.24
N LEU A 3 6.87 6.42 -4.32
CA LEU A 3 6.50 7.32 -3.23
C LEU A 3 5.79 6.54 -2.11
N GLU A 4 6.20 6.77 -0.88
CA GLU A 4 5.80 6.00 0.29
C GLU A 4 4.90 6.81 1.22
N MET A 5 3.92 6.12 1.81
CA MET A 5 3.08 6.66 2.87
C MET A 5 3.24 5.80 4.12
N GLY A 6 3.46 6.46 5.25
CA GLY A 6 3.48 5.84 6.58
C GLY A 6 2.55 6.58 7.55
N TYR A 7 2.11 5.88 8.59
CA TYR A 7 1.34 6.46 9.69
C TYR A 7 1.71 5.80 11.01
N CYS A 8 1.49 6.55 12.09
CA CYS A 8 1.61 6.08 13.46
C CYS A 8 0.45 6.68 14.26
N VAL A 9 -0.11 5.89 15.18
CA VAL A 9 -1.10 6.35 16.15
C VAL A 9 -0.54 6.02 17.53
N ASN A 10 -0.85 6.85 18.52
CA ASN A 10 -0.50 6.53 19.91
C ASN A 10 -1.19 5.20 20.31
N PRO A 11 -0.45 4.22 20.89
CA PRO A 11 -0.99 2.93 21.32
C PRO A 11 -2.25 2.99 22.17
N ASP A 12 -2.40 4.02 23.02
CA ASP A 12 -3.57 4.20 23.90
C ASP A 12 -4.88 4.36 23.10
N TYR A 13 -4.79 4.67 21.81
CA TYR A 13 -5.92 4.90 20.92
C TYR A 13 -6.08 3.82 19.84
N TYR A 14 -5.32 2.72 19.92
CA TYR A 14 -5.50 1.60 18.99
C TYR A 14 -6.90 0.97 19.09
N GLY A 15 -7.37 0.41 17.97
CA GLY A 15 -8.71 -0.22 17.90
C GLY A 15 -9.87 0.75 17.69
N ASN A 16 -9.67 2.06 17.87
CA ASN A 16 -10.74 3.08 17.72
C ASN A 16 -10.97 3.56 16.28
N GLY A 17 -10.28 2.99 15.29
CA GLY A 17 -10.45 3.33 13.87
C GLY A 17 -9.72 4.59 13.40
N TYR A 18 -9.02 5.32 14.26
CA TYR A 18 -8.29 6.55 13.88
C TYR A 18 -7.27 6.35 12.76
N ALA A 19 -6.54 5.22 12.74
CA ALA A 19 -5.61 4.93 11.67
C ALA A 19 -6.32 4.79 10.31
N THR A 20 -7.45 4.07 10.28
CA THR A 20 -8.26 3.92 9.06
C THR A 20 -8.82 5.27 8.62
N TRP A 21 -9.38 6.05 9.54
CA TRP A 21 -9.91 7.38 9.24
C TRP A 21 -8.82 8.33 8.73
N GLY A 22 -7.69 8.44 9.44
CA GLY A 22 -6.60 9.34 9.08
C GLY A 22 -5.98 9.02 7.72
N VAL A 23 -5.77 7.74 7.42
CA VAL A 23 -5.30 7.32 6.09
C VAL A 23 -6.35 7.63 5.02
N THR A 24 -7.64 7.42 5.30
CA THR A 24 -8.72 7.71 4.33
C THR A 24 -8.77 9.21 4.00
N GLU A 25 -8.76 10.08 5.01
CA GLU A 25 -8.80 11.53 4.80
C GLU A 25 -7.51 12.05 4.13
N PHE A 26 -6.35 11.51 4.52
CA PHE A 26 -5.09 11.82 3.84
C PHE A 26 -5.18 11.50 2.35
N LEU A 27 -5.68 10.32 1.97
CA LEU A 27 -5.78 9.92 0.56
C LEU A 27 -6.73 10.83 -0.22
N LYS A 28 -7.88 11.20 0.34
CA LYS A 28 -8.81 12.14 -0.30
C LYS A 28 -8.11 13.46 -0.63
N ILE A 29 -7.39 14.03 0.34
CA ILE A 29 -6.67 15.29 0.16
C ILE A 29 -5.53 15.10 -0.86
N TYR A 30 -4.71 14.08 -0.68
CA TYR A 30 -3.53 13.81 -1.53
C TYR A 30 -3.93 13.58 -3.00
N TRP A 31 -5.00 12.84 -3.24
CA TRP A 31 -5.50 12.61 -4.59
C TRP A 31 -6.18 13.85 -5.20
N GLY A 32 -6.70 14.76 -4.38
CA GLY A 32 -7.25 16.04 -4.83
C GLY A 32 -6.19 17.08 -5.24
N MET A 33 -4.91 16.87 -4.93
CA MET A 33 -3.84 17.80 -5.30
C MET A 33 -3.48 17.69 -6.79
N GLU A 34 -3.64 18.79 -7.53
CA GLU A 34 -3.35 18.87 -8.97
C GLU A 34 -1.86 18.59 -9.25
N GLU A 35 -0.96 19.08 -8.40
CA GLU A 35 0.48 18.87 -8.52
C GLU A 35 0.88 17.41 -8.29
N ARG A 36 -0.03 16.59 -7.74
CA ARG A 36 0.18 15.14 -7.52
C ARG A 36 -0.54 14.28 -8.55
N SER A 37 -1.26 14.86 -9.51
CA SER A 37 -2.06 14.14 -10.52
C SER A 37 -1.27 13.08 -11.29
N HIS A 38 0.02 13.33 -11.53
CA HIS A 38 0.94 12.43 -12.20
C HIS A 38 1.36 11.20 -11.38
N ILE A 39 1.00 11.10 -10.10
CA ILE A 39 1.31 9.96 -9.24
C ILE A 39 0.17 8.94 -9.32
N PRO A 40 0.39 7.74 -9.89
CA PRO A 40 -0.66 6.74 -10.09
C PRO A 40 -0.94 5.91 -8.82
N HIS A 41 0.05 5.75 -7.94
CA HIS A 41 -0.10 5.00 -6.71
C HIS A 41 0.89 5.46 -5.63
N LEU A 42 0.50 5.30 -4.37
CA LEU A 42 1.39 5.32 -3.21
C LEU A 42 1.69 3.89 -2.76
N VAL A 43 2.82 3.69 -2.08
CA VAL A 43 3.17 2.40 -1.46
C VAL A 43 3.13 2.52 0.05
N ALA A 44 2.44 1.59 0.70
CA ALA A 44 2.59 1.33 2.13
C ALA A 44 3.44 0.07 2.32
N LYS A 45 4.56 0.20 3.04
CA LYS A 45 5.47 -0.90 3.36
C LYS A 45 5.22 -1.36 4.79
N ILE A 46 4.78 -2.60 4.95
CA ILE A 46 4.31 -3.12 6.24
C ILE A 46 5.08 -4.39 6.57
N ASP A 47 5.65 -4.46 7.77
CA ASP A 47 6.20 -5.71 8.31
C ASP A 47 5.11 -6.80 8.25
N PRO A 48 5.34 -7.96 7.61
CA PRO A 48 4.34 -9.04 7.51
C PRO A 48 3.82 -9.54 8.86
N ARG A 49 4.53 -9.26 9.97
CA ARG A 49 4.09 -9.55 11.35
C ARG A 49 3.06 -8.53 11.87
N ASN A 50 3.03 -7.32 11.32
CA ASN A 50 2.10 -6.27 11.71
C ASN A 50 0.71 -6.46 11.06
N LYS A 51 -0.05 -7.41 11.61
CA LYS A 51 -1.40 -7.74 11.14
C LYS A 51 -2.41 -6.60 11.32
N ALA A 52 -2.18 -5.72 12.29
CA ALA A 52 -3.06 -4.57 12.52
C ALA A 52 -2.98 -3.61 11.33
N SER A 53 -1.77 -3.23 10.92
CA SER A 53 -1.56 -2.36 9.76
C SER A 53 -1.97 -3.02 8.44
N GLU A 54 -1.74 -4.33 8.25
CA GLU A 54 -2.24 -5.06 7.07
C GLU A 54 -3.77 -4.97 6.97
N ARG A 55 -4.51 -5.11 8.08
CA ARG A 55 -5.97 -4.96 8.07
C ARG A 55 -6.40 -3.52 7.81
N THR A 56 -5.73 -2.54 8.42
CA THR A 56 -6.03 -1.12 8.22
C THR A 56 -5.85 -0.72 6.76
N ILE A 57 -4.72 -1.08 6.14
CA ILE A 57 -4.43 -0.68 4.77
C ILE A 57 -5.36 -1.39 3.76
N ALA A 58 -5.74 -2.64 4.02
CA ALA A 58 -6.72 -3.35 3.21
C ALA A 58 -8.12 -2.68 3.28
N LYS A 59 -8.54 -2.22 4.47
CA LYS A 59 -9.83 -1.52 4.64
C LYS A 59 -9.94 -0.22 3.87
N VAL A 60 -8.82 0.46 3.61
CA VAL A 60 -8.79 1.71 2.82
C VAL A 60 -8.64 1.46 1.31
N GLY A 61 -8.79 0.19 0.88
CA GLY A 61 -8.80 -0.17 -0.54
C GLY A 61 -7.43 -0.46 -1.14
N ALA A 62 -6.37 -0.61 -0.33
CA ALA A 62 -5.06 -0.96 -0.88
C ALA A 62 -5.02 -2.41 -1.38
N ARG A 63 -4.41 -2.63 -2.54
CA ARG A 63 -4.13 -3.97 -3.06
C ARG A 63 -2.82 -4.51 -2.52
N LYS A 64 -2.84 -5.79 -2.14
CA LYS A 64 -1.66 -6.49 -1.65
C LYS A 64 -0.68 -6.71 -2.80
N SER A 65 0.62 -6.59 -2.54
CA SER A 65 1.66 -6.81 -3.52
C SER A 65 2.83 -7.65 -2.98
N GLU A 66 4.00 -7.48 -3.60
CA GLU A 66 5.21 -8.25 -3.35
C GLU A 66 5.70 -8.16 -1.90
N VAL A 67 6.46 -9.19 -1.52
CA VAL A 67 7.25 -9.18 -0.28
C VAL A 67 8.71 -8.98 -0.67
N LEU A 68 9.31 -7.92 -0.17
CA LEU A 68 10.74 -7.68 -0.30
C LEU A 68 11.44 -8.38 0.86
N LYS A 69 12.28 -9.36 0.54
CA LYS A 69 13.01 -10.17 1.53
C LYS A 69 14.22 -9.43 2.05
N ASN A 70 14.49 -9.53 3.36
CA ASN A 70 15.66 -8.92 4.00
C ASN A 70 15.86 -7.45 3.61
N PHE A 71 14.79 -6.65 3.66
CA PHE A 71 14.76 -5.33 3.05
C PHE A 71 15.16 -4.19 3.99
N TYR A 72 14.84 -4.31 5.28
CA TYR A 72 15.08 -3.25 6.26
C TYR A 72 15.53 -3.82 7.60
N SER A 73 16.32 -3.07 8.36
CA SER A 73 16.62 -3.38 9.76
C SER A 73 15.81 -2.47 10.67
N ARG A 74 15.31 -3.02 11.78
CA ARG A 74 14.82 -2.20 12.88
C ARG A 74 15.98 -1.92 13.83
N ARG A 75 15.94 -0.80 14.54
CA ARG A 75 16.94 -0.49 15.58
C ARG A 75 17.08 -1.62 16.60
N ILE A 76 15.98 -2.30 16.92
CA ILE A 76 15.93 -3.41 17.88
C ILE A 76 16.43 -4.75 17.32
N ASP A 77 16.67 -4.85 16.02
CA ASP A 77 17.07 -6.10 15.37
C ASP A 77 18.60 -6.28 15.30
N GLU A 78 19.38 -5.37 15.88
CA GLU A 78 20.86 -5.44 15.95
C GLU A 78 21.53 -5.74 14.59
N GLY A 79 21.03 -5.11 13.52
CA GLY A 79 21.57 -5.29 12.17
C GLY A 79 20.96 -6.46 11.38
N LYS A 80 20.14 -7.30 11.99
CA LYS A 80 19.36 -8.32 11.28
C LYS A 80 18.31 -7.65 10.38
N LEU A 81 18.27 -8.06 9.12
CA LEU A 81 17.28 -7.60 8.16
C LEU A 81 15.95 -8.36 8.33
N SER A 82 14.85 -7.65 8.09
CA SER A 82 13.47 -8.12 8.14
C SER A 82 12.80 -7.97 6.77
N ASP A 83 11.81 -8.81 6.51
CA ASP A 83 10.98 -8.75 5.31
C ASP A 83 9.95 -7.64 5.41
N VAL A 84 9.60 -7.02 4.28
CA VAL A 84 8.50 -6.05 4.20
C VAL A 84 7.52 -6.42 3.10
N ARG A 85 6.22 -6.26 3.37
CA ARG A 85 5.15 -6.43 2.37
C ARG A 85 4.74 -5.06 1.83
N CYS A 86 4.74 -4.95 0.51
CA CYS A 86 4.23 -3.78 -0.19
C CYS A 86 2.70 -3.88 -0.37
N TRP A 87 2.04 -2.75 -0.19
CA TRP A 87 0.63 -2.54 -0.50
C TRP A 87 0.49 -1.28 -1.35
N TYR A 88 -0.24 -1.36 -2.46
CA TYR A 88 -0.46 -0.22 -3.34
C TYR A 88 -1.79 0.45 -3.02
N LEU A 89 -1.73 1.76 -2.87
CA LEU A 89 -2.87 2.65 -2.77
C LEU A 89 -3.00 3.36 -4.12
N ASP A 90 -3.86 2.83 -4.98
CA ASP A 90 -4.03 3.35 -6.32
C ASP A 90 -4.87 4.65 -6.29
N ARG A 91 -4.52 5.57 -7.19
CA ARG A 91 -5.32 6.77 -7.43
C ARG A 91 -6.69 6.34 -8.00
N PRO A 92 -7.81 6.87 -7.46
CA PRO A 92 -9.13 6.59 -8.02
C PRO A 92 -9.20 6.94 -9.51
N GLY A 93 -9.81 6.05 -10.31
CA GLY A 93 -9.93 6.24 -11.76
C GLY A 93 -8.71 5.82 -12.59
N VAL A 94 -7.64 5.31 -11.95
CA VAL A 94 -6.41 4.85 -12.64
C VAL A 94 -6.37 3.32 -12.81
N GLY A 95 -7.45 2.57 -12.53
CA GLY A 95 -7.39 1.09 -12.62
C GLY A 95 -8.69 0.37 -12.96
N GLY A 96 -8.73 -0.25 -14.15
CA GLY A 96 -9.71 -1.26 -14.53
C GLY A 96 -9.79 -1.61 -16.03
N ASP A 97 -8.68 -1.79 -16.77
CA ASP A 97 -8.73 -2.25 -18.19
C ASP A 97 -7.52 -3.10 -18.67
N GLU A 98 -6.66 -3.63 -17.78
CA GLU A 98 -5.51 -4.46 -18.19
C GLU A 98 -5.58 -5.91 -17.71
N GLU A 99 -6.79 -6.46 -17.49
CA GLU A 99 -6.94 -7.88 -17.13
C GLU A 99 -8.02 -8.60 -17.97
N GLU A 100 -8.06 -8.39 -19.30
CA GLU A 100 -8.74 -9.33 -20.23
C GLU A 100 -8.36 -9.19 -21.73
N LYS A 101 -7.07 -9.09 -22.08
CA LYS A 101 -6.61 -9.20 -23.49
C LYS A 101 -5.49 -10.22 -23.68
N GLY A 102 -5.74 -11.44 -23.24
CA GLY A 102 -4.76 -12.53 -23.33
C GLY A 102 -5.37 -13.93 -23.41
N LYS A 103 -6.54 -14.10 -24.03
CA LYS A 103 -7.03 -15.41 -24.46
C LYS A 103 -7.80 -15.27 -25.77
N GLY A 104 -7.18 -15.77 -26.84
CA GLY A 104 -7.81 -15.91 -28.15
C GLY A 104 -6.98 -15.26 -29.24
N GLU A 105 -6.01 -16.01 -29.76
CA GLU A 105 -5.70 -16.13 -31.20
C GLU A 105 -4.38 -16.90 -31.35
N GLU A 106 -4.49 -18.24 -31.35
CA GLU A 106 -3.56 -19.08 -32.08
C GLU A 106 -4.26 -20.39 -32.46
N GLU A 107 -5.27 -20.29 -33.33
CA GLU A 107 -5.64 -21.37 -34.24
C GLU A 107 -5.74 -20.76 -35.64
N GLY A 108 -4.86 -21.21 -36.54
CA GLY A 108 -5.01 -20.93 -37.97
C GLY A 108 -3.75 -20.55 -38.71
N LYS A 109 -2.86 -21.51 -38.95
CA LYS A 109 -2.40 -21.85 -40.31
C LYS A 109 -1.61 -23.14 -40.36
#